data_AF-A0AAD5PIB2-F1
#
_entry.id   AF-A0AAD5PIB2-F1
#
_cell.length_a   1.000
_cell.length_b   1.000
_cell.length_c   1.000
_cell.angle_alpha   90.00
_cell.angle_beta   90.00
_cell.angle_gamma   90.00
#
_symmetry.space_group_name_H-M   'P 1'
#
loop_
_entity.id
_entity.type
_entity.pdbx_description
1 polymer ?
#
loop_
_entity_poly.entity_id
_entity_poly.type
_entity_poly.pdbx_seq_one_letter_code
_entity_poly.pdbx_strand_id
1 'polypeptide(L)'
;MQTSRAMVNMVSQGGHITHYQLKCKNAAGEQPTPTEIMHGIHNEIYNRNYKAAEELFQDLIKSLENKKMTYEQRQRQQQQEYQQYQQQSLPFRFREQDIISFQRSIAKLVRLAPTPSKALHFTHILLYKIDPPLRDPKIENTVLIHLIKVYSKYGGEWLVKGLDFVKIGVERGLAQTPKISKPMYHLPDDAFEVTSIPILRHHQLKFSRNGLSLESWGPRTL
;
A
#
# COMPACT_ATOMS: atom_id res chain seq x y z
N MET A 1 -10.29 18.34 42.95
CA MET A 1 -10.48 18.03 41.50
C MET A 1 -9.14 18.25 40.79
N GLN A 2 -8.30 17.22 40.71
CA GLN A 2 -7.00 17.26 40.01
C GLN A 2 -6.64 15.85 39.52
N THR A 3 -7.20 15.41 38.40
CA THR A 3 -6.83 14.11 37.77
C THR A 3 -6.87 14.13 36.24
N SER A 4 -6.80 15.30 35.58
CA SER A 4 -7.01 15.39 34.12
C SER A 4 -5.81 15.87 33.28
N ARG A 5 -4.59 15.88 33.82
CA ARG A 5 -3.39 16.36 33.08
C ARG A 5 -2.29 15.34 32.83
N ALA A 6 -2.42 14.11 33.35
CA ALA A 6 -1.33 13.12 33.26
C ALA A 6 -1.34 12.26 31.98
N MET A 7 -2.35 12.34 31.11
CA MET A 7 -2.41 11.50 29.90
C MET A 7 -1.90 12.16 28.61
N VAL A 8 -1.46 13.42 28.63
CA VAL A 8 -1.13 14.17 27.41
C VAL A 8 0.38 14.18 27.08
N ASN A 9 1.25 13.63 27.94
CA ASN A 9 2.71 13.77 27.77
C ASN A 9 3.47 12.50 27.33
N MET A 10 2.84 11.56 26.62
CA MET A 10 3.56 10.41 26.02
C MET A 10 3.67 10.45 24.48
N VAL A 11 3.59 11.65 23.89
CA VAL A 11 3.80 11.83 22.44
C VAL A 11 5.03 12.69 22.20
N SER A 12 6.22 12.16 22.47
CA SER A 12 7.46 12.71 21.94
C SER A 12 8.55 11.65 21.91
N GLN A 13 9.14 11.49 20.72
CA GLN A 13 10.31 10.66 20.37
C GLN A 13 10.05 9.15 20.19
N GLY A 14 9.88 8.73 18.93
CA GLY A 14 10.09 7.35 18.48
C GLY A 14 9.16 6.26 19.03
N GLY A 15 8.19 6.60 19.89
CA GLY A 15 7.29 5.65 20.54
C GLY A 15 6.38 4.92 19.55
N HIS A 16 6.29 3.59 19.72
CA HIS A 16 5.37 2.74 18.97
C HIS A 16 3.92 3.11 19.27
N ILE A 17 3.29 3.90 18.39
CA ILE A 17 1.86 4.21 18.46
C ILE A 17 1.05 2.94 18.18
N THR A 18 0.15 2.56 19.10
CA THR A 18 -0.73 1.38 18.99
C THR A 18 -2.14 1.78 18.56
N HIS A 19 -2.94 0.80 18.12
CA HIS A 19 -4.36 0.99 17.83
C HIS A 19 -5.12 1.59 19.01
N TYR A 20 -4.85 1.10 20.23
CA TYR A 20 -5.49 1.62 21.45
C TYR A 20 -5.18 3.10 21.67
N GLN A 21 -3.92 3.52 21.54
CA GLN A 21 -3.53 4.92 21.70
C GLN A 21 -4.21 5.83 20.67
N LEU A 22 -4.35 5.36 19.43
CA LEU A 22 -5.06 6.10 18.38
C LEU A 22 -6.56 6.23 18.68
N LYS A 23 -7.21 5.20 19.23
CA LYS A 23 -8.61 5.26 19.66
C LYS A 23 -8.79 6.20 20.85
N CYS A 24 -7.88 6.19 21.82
CA CYS A 24 -7.91 7.16 22.94
C CYS A 24 -7.77 8.60 22.45
N LYS A 25 -6.87 8.86 21.50
CA LYS A 25 -6.68 10.18 20.90
C LYS A 25 -7.97 10.68 20.22
N ASN A 26 -8.58 9.82 19.40
CA ASN A 26 -9.89 10.11 18.79
C ASN A 26 -10.98 10.39 19.83
N ALA A 27 -11.06 9.58 20.90
CA ALA A 27 -12.04 9.77 21.97
C ALA A 27 -11.83 11.08 22.75
N ALA A 28 -10.59 11.58 22.81
CA ALA A 28 -10.24 12.87 23.37
C ALA A 28 -10.55 14.06 22.42
N GLY A 29 -11.10 13.81 21.23
CA GLY A 29 -11.39 14.84 20.23
C GLY A 29 -10.19 15.23 19.37
N GLU A 30 -9.04 14.58 19.53
CA GLU A 30 -7.84 14.80 18.73
C GLU A 30 -7.82 13.82 17.55
N GLN A 31 -7.92 14.33 16.31
CA GLN A 31 -7.86 13.50 15.11
C GLN A 31 -6.42 13.03 14.83
N PRO A 32 -6.14 11.70 14.78
CA PRO A 32 -4.85 11.19 14.38
C PRO A 32 -4.45 11.61 12.97
N THR A 33 -3.17 11.92 12.80
CA THR A 33 -2.61 12.20 11.48
C THR A 33 -2.45 10.90 10.67
N PRO A 34 -2.46 10.96 9.32
CA PRO A 34 -2.18 9.80 8.46
C PRO A 34 -0.88 9.07 8.80
N THR A 35 0.17 9.80 9.20
CA THR A 35 1.45 9.23 9.63
C THR A 35 1.31 8.42 10.92
N GLU A 36 0.58 8.93 11.91
CA GLU A 36 0.34 8.21 13.18
C GLU A 36 -0.47 6.93 12.94
N ILE A 37 -1.49 7.00 12.06
CA ILE A 37 -2.28 5.83 11.69
C ILE A 37 -1.41 4.78 10.98
N MET A 38 -0.54 5.20 10.06
CA MET A 38 0.40 4.31 9.36
C MET A 38 1.40 3.63 10.31
N HIS A 39 1.94 4.35 11.30
CA HIS A 39 2.75 3.73 12.35
C HIS A 39 1.94 2.73 13.18
N GLY A 40 0.68 3.06 13.50
CA GLY A 40 -0.25 2.14 14.14
C GLY A 40 -0.44 0.85 13.34
N ILE A 41 -0.75 0.94 12.05
CA ILE A 41 -0.90 -0.21 11.14
C ILE A 41 0.37 -1.07 11.18
N HIS A 42 1.54 -0.46 11.09
CA HIS A 42 2.81 -1.19 11.12
C HIS A 42 3.00 -1.95 12.44
N ASN A 43 2.74 -1.31 13.57
CA ASN A 43 2.87 -1.92 14.89
C ASN A 43 1.88 -3.07 15.08
N GLU A 44 0.61 -2.89 14.72
CA GLU A 44 -0.41 -3.95 14.84
C GLU A 44 -0.07 -5.16 13.97
N ILE A 45 0.45 -4.95 12.75
CA ILE A 45 0.91 -6.06 11.90
C ILE A 45 2.09 -6.80 12.55
N TYR A 46 3.06 -6.10 13.15
CA TYR A 46 4.15 -6.77 13.87
C TYR A 46 3.67 -7.55 15.08
N ASN A 47 2.68 -7.04 15.80
CA ASN A 47 2.03 -7.70 16.93
C ASN A 47 1.07 -8.83 16.49
N ARG A 48 1.06 -9.20 15.20
CA ARG A 48 0.17 -10.20 14.60
C ARG A 48 -1.32 -9.88 14.76
N ASN A 49 -1.66 -8.63 15.06
CA ASN A 49 -3.02 -8.15 15.20
C ASN A 49 -3.50 -7.56 13.87
N TYR A 50 -3.66 -8.43 12.87
CA TYR A 50 -3.99 -7.99 11.52
C TYR A 50 -5.36 -7.27 11.49
N LYS A 51 -6.34 -7.72 12.28
CA LYS A 51 -7.66 -7.09 12.37
C LYS A 51 -7.58 -5.62 12.79
N ALA A 52 -6.80 -5.29 13.84
CA ALA A 52 -6.60 -3.90 14.24
C ALA A 52 -5.88 -3.08 13.15
N ALA A 53 -4.94 -3.69 12.43
CA ALA A 53 -4.32 -3.03 11.28
C ALA A 53 -5.31 -2.73 10.15
N GLU A 54 -6.27 -3.63 9.88
CA GLU A 54 -7.35 -3.39 8.90
C GLU A 54 -8.24 -2.23 9.36
N GLU A 55 -8.64 -2.21 10.63
CA GLU A 55 -9.47 -1.15 11.21
C GLU A 55 -8.77 0.21 11.10
N LEU A 56 -7.49 0.28 11.46
CA LEU A 56 -6.68 1.48 11.30
C LEU A 56 -6.55 1.92 9.83
N PHE A 57 -6.45 0.98 8.90
CA PHE A 57 -6.40 1.32 7.48
C PHE A 57 -7.74 1.86 6.95
N GLN A 58 -8.87 1.35 7.44
CA GLN A 58 -10.17 1.95 7.14
C GLN A 58 -10.29 3.36 7.73
N ASP A 59 -9.79 3.57 8.94
CA ASP A 59 -9.74 4.91 9.55
C ASP A 59 -8.84 5.86 8.75
N LEU A 60 -7.73 5.37 8.19
CA LEU A 60 -6.86 6.13 7.28
C LEU A 60 -7.61 6.57 6.01
N ILE A 61 -8.30 5.65 5.33
CA ILE A 61 -9.08 5.97 4.12
C ILE A 61 -10.13 7.03 4.43
N LYS A 62 -10.92 6.85 5.49
CA LYS A 62 -11.95 7.82 5.91
C LYS A 62 -11.35 9.18 6.23
N SER A 63 -10.20 9.23 6.90
CA SER A 63 -9.50 10.48 7.20
C SER A 63 -9.09 11.22 5.93
N LEU A 64 -8.59 10.50 4.92
CA LEU A 64 -8.21 11.08 3.63
C LEU A 64 -9.42 11.58 2.82
N GLU A 65 -10.52 10.83 2.83
CA GLU A 65 -11.79 11.21 2.19
C GLU A 65 -12.41 12.46 2.85
N ASN A 66 -12.45 12.51 4.19
CA ASN A 66 -12.97 13.65 4.93
C ASN A 66 -12.15 14.92 4.67
N LYS A 67 -10.82 14.81 4.58
CA LYS A 67 -9.96 15.95 4.20
C LYS A 67 -10.30 16.49 2.81
N LYS A 68 -10.55 15.60 1.84
CA LYS A 68 -10.96 15.97 0.47
C LYS A 68 -12.31 16.70 0.50
N MET A 69 -13.33 16.13 1.15
CA MET A 69 -14.67 16.73 1.24
C MET A 69 -14.65 18.09 1.94
N THR A 70 -13.93 18.23 3.05
CA THR A 70 -13.85 19.50 3.81
C THR A 70 -13.19 20.60 2.99
N TYR A 71 -12.27 20.26 2.09
CA TYR A 71 -11.66 21.21 1.18
C TYR A 71 -12.64 21.62 0.07
N GLU A 72 -13.32 20.66 -0.56
CA GLU A 72 -14.31 20.92 -1.61
C GLU A 72 -15.48 21.77 -1.09
N GLN A 73 -15.96 21.53 0.13
CA GLN A 73 -16.99 22.34 0.77
C GLN A 73 -16.54 23.78 1.02
N ARG A 74 -15.31 23.98 1.50
CA ARG A 74 -14.75 25.33 1.70
C ARG A 74 -14.62 26.09 0.39
N GLN A 75 -14.22 25.42 -0.70
CA GLN A 75 -14.19 26.05 -2.02
C GLN A 75 -15.58 26.46 -2.50
N ARG A 76 -16.60 25.61 -2.31
CA ARG A 76 -17.98 25.93 -2.69
C ARG A 76 -18.55 27.13 -1.91
N GLN A 77 -18.26 27.21 -0.61
CA GLN A 77 -18.68 28.35 0.22
C GLN A 77 -18.00 29.65 -0.22
N GLN A 78 -16.68 29.62 -0.47
CA GLN A 78 -15.95 30.79 -0.98
C GLN A 78 -16.42 31.23 -2.37
N GLN A 79 -16.81 30.30 -3.25
CA GLN A 79 -17.37 30.61 -4.57
C GLN A 79 -18.76 31.25 -4.51
N GLN A 80 -19.57 30.95 -3.48
CA GLN A 80 -20.86 31.60 -3.27
C GLN A 80 -20.72 33.05 -2.73
N GLU A 81 -19.65 33.35 -1.99
CA GLU A 81 -19.35 34.71 -1.51
C GLU A 81 -18.65 35.61 -2.54
N TYR A 82 -17.96 35.04 -3.54
CA TYR A 82 -17.17 35.79 -4.54
C TYR A 82 -17.63 35.53 -5.99
N GLN A 83 -18.81 36.04 -6.37
CA GLN A 83 -19.31 35.97 -7.75
C GLN A 83 -18.76 37.05 -8.72
N GLN A 84 -17.60 37.70 -8.47
CA GLN A 84 -17.14 38.78 -9.35
C GLN A 84 -15.69 38.77 -9.87
N TYR A 85 -14.84 37.79 -9.52
CA TYR A 85 -13.52 37.68 -10.17
C TYR A 85 -13.17 36.23 -10.46
N GLN A 86 -12.81 35.95 -11.71
CA GLN A 86 -12.34 34.65 -12.19
C GLN A 86 -11.14 34.18 -11.36
N GLN A 87 -11.37 33.36 -10.34
CA GLN A 87 -10.32 32.60 -9.68
C GLN A 87 -10.50 31.13 -10.01
N GLN A 88 -9.55 30.60 -10.79
CA GLN A 88 -9.37 29.17 -10.98
C GLN A 88 -9.16 28.53 -9.60
N SER A 89 -10.16 27.80 -9.11
CA SER A 89 -10.02 27.01 -7.89
C SER A 89 -8.94 25.94 -8.11
N LEU A 90 -7.81 26.06 -7.41
CA LEU A 90 -6.76 25.04 -7.46
C LEU A 90 -7.33 23.70 -6.96
N PRO A 91 -7.02 22.55 -7.59
CA PRO A 91 -7.52 21.26 -7.13
C PRO A 91 -6.92 20.90 -5.77
N PHE A 92 -7.71 20.20 -4.94
CA PHE A 92 -7.22 19.61 -3.69
C PHE A 92 -5.98 18.75 -3.97
N ARG A 93 -4.91 18.97 -3.21
CA ARG A 93 -3.69 18.15 -3.27
C ARG A 93 -3.41 17.52 -1.92
N PHE A 94 -3.29 16.20 -1.91
CA PHE A 94 -2.74 15.48 -0.76
C PHE A 94 -1.30 15.94 -0.52
N ARG A 95 -0.90 16.02 0.76
CA ARG A 95 0.50 16.22 1.11
C ARG A 95 1.29 14.97 0.75
N GLU A 96 2.52 15.14 0.30
CA GLU A 96 3.41 14.02 -0.07
C GLU A 96 3.53 12.99 1.05
N GLN A 97 3.66 13.45 2.30
CA GLN A 97 3.72 12.58 3.48
C GLN A 97 2.45 11.73 3.67
N ASP A 98 1.28 12.27 3.35
CA ASP A 98 0.01 11.55 3.46
C ASP A 98 -0.06 10.45 2.37
N ILE A 99 0.42 10.74 1.15
CA ILE A 99 0.54 9.78 0.04
C ILE A 99 1.50 8.64 0.42
N ILE A 100 2.71 8.97 0.88
CA ILE A 100 3.71 7.99 1.29
C ILE A 100 3.16 7.09 2.42
N SER A 101 2.47 7.68 3.41
CA SER A 101 1.90 6.94 4.52
C SER A 101 0.83 5.95 4.04
N PHE A 102 -0.05 6.38 3.13
CA PHE A 102 -1.05 5.52 2.51
C PHE A 102 -0.39 4.35 1.73
N GLN A 103 0.52 4.67 0.81
CA GLN A 103 1.18 3.70 -0.05
C GLN A 103 1.97 2.66 0.76
N ARG A 104 2.68 3.08 1.81
CA ARG A 104 3.37 2.16 2.73
C ARG A 104 2.40 1.25 3.47
N SER A 105 1.29 1.80 3.96
CA SER A 105 0.29 1.05 4.72
C SER A 105 -0.33 -0.06 3.88
N ILE A 106 -0.80 0.26 2.67
CA ILE A 106 -1.44 -0.73 1.80
C ILE A 106 -0.45 -1.79 1.30
N ALA A 107 0.78 -1.39 0.95
CA ALA A 107 1.83 -2.34 0.58
C ALA A 107 2.14 -3.33 1.72
N LYS A 108 2.17 -2.86 2.97
CA LYS A 108 2.42 -3.68 4.15
C LYS A 108 1.27 -4.65 4.42
N LEU A 109 0.02 -4.18 4.31
CA LEU A 109 -1.17 -5.02 4.46
C LEU A 109 -1.19 -6.16 3.44
N VAL A 110 -0.90 -5.87 2.17
CA VAL A 110 -0.83 -6.91 1.13
C VAL A 110 0.30 -7.90 1.43
N ARG A 111 1.52 -7.41 1.70
CA ARG A 111 2.70 -8.25 1.95
C ARG A 111 2.52 -9.22 3.12
N LEU A 112 1.82 -8.78 4.16
CA LEU A 112 1.68 -9.49 5.43
C LEU A 112 0.25 -9.99 5.66
N ALA A 113 -0.53 -10.11 4.59
CA ALA A 113 -1.88 -10.63 4.67
C ALA A 113 -1.90 -12.06 5.23
N PRO A 114 -2.89 -12.40 6.09
CA PRO A 114 -3.03 -13.71 6.70
C PRO A 114 -3.61 -14.76 5.75
N THR A 115 -4.04 -14.37 4.54
CA THR A 115 -4.48 -15.27 3.46
C THR A 115 -4.25 -14.61 2.09
N PRO A 116 -4.11 -15.39 1.01
CA PRO A 116 -4.09 -14.88 -0.37
C PRO A 116 -5.35 -14.07 -0.73
N SER A 117 -6.52 -14.49 -0.25
CA SER A 117 -7.78 -13.77 -0.44
C SER A 117 -7.77 -12.38 0.20
N LYS A 118 -7.16 -12.23 1.40
CA LYS A 118 -6.99 -10.93 2.05
C LYS A 118 -6.00 -10.04 1.30
N ALA A 119 -4.88 -10.59 0.82
CA ALA A 119 -3.94 -9.84 -0.03
C ALA A 119 -4.64 -9.33 -1.30
N LEU A 120 -5.44 -10.18 -1.94
CA LEU A 120 -6.20 -9.84 -3.14
C LEU A 120 -7.25 -8.75 -2.84
N HIS A 121 -7.94 -8.83 -1.70
CA HIS A 121 -8.91 -7.82 -1.29
C HIS A 121 -8.30 -6.42 -1.19
N PHE A 122 -7.15 -6.27 -0.53
CA PHE A 122 -6.45 -4.98 -0.45
C PHE A 122 -5.90 -4.51 -1.80
N THR A 123 -5.44 -5.44 -2.63
CA THR A 123 -5.03 -5.13 -4.01
C THR A 123 -6.20 -4.57 -4.81
N HIS A 124 -7.39 -5.18 -4.70
CA HIS A 124 -8.60 -4.68 -5.35
C HIS A 124 -9.02 -3.30 -4.83
N ILE A 125 -8.93 -3.06 -3.52
CA ILE A 125 -9.16 -1.72 -2.95
C ILE A 125 -8.25 -0.70 -3.63
N LEU A 126 -6.94 -0.96 -3.69
CA LEU A 126 -5.99 -0.06 -4.36
C LEU A 126 -6.44 0.25 -5.79
N LEU A 127 -6.66 -0.79 -6.61
CA LEU A 127 -6.83 -0.63 -8.05
C LEU A 127 -8.16 0.04 -8.44
N TYR A 128 -9.23 -0.21 -7.68
CA TYR A 128 -10.59 0.20 -8.09
C TYR A 128 -11.24 1.26 -7.20
N LYS A 129 -10.73 1.49 -5.99
CA LYS A 129 -11.34 2.45 -5.05
C LYS A 129 -10.46 3.66 -4.75
N ILE A 130 -9.21 3.64 -5.18
CA ILE A 130 -8.23 4.66 -4.82
C ILE A 130 -7.77 5.39 -6.07
N ASP A 131 -8.02 6.69 -6.09
CA ASP A 131 -7.63 7.57 -7.18
C ASP A 131 -6.19 8.09 -7.02
N PRO A 132 -5.56 8.53 -8.12
CA PRO A 132 -4.36 9.35 -8.04
C PRO A 132 -4.58 10.60 -7.17
N PRO A 133 -3.56 11.08 -6.44
CA PRO A 133 -2.17 10.62 -6.40
C PRO A 133 -1.88 9.54 -5.35
N LEU A 134 -2.88 9.04 -4.61
CA LEU A 134 -2.68 7.96 -3.64
C LEU A 134 -2.30 6.64 -4.33
N ARG A 135 -2.85 6.44 -5.55
CA ARG A 135 -2.46 5.40 -6.49
C ARG A 135 -1.58 5.97 -7.60
N ASP A 136 -0.50 5.25 -7.89
CA ASP A 136 0.38 5.47 -9.03
C ASP A 136 0.92 4.11 -9.53
N PRO A 137 1.55 4.05 -10.72
CA PRO A 137 2.09 2.80 -11.26
C PRO A 137 3.13 2.12 -10.34
N LYS A 138 3.86 2.91 -9.53
CA LYS A 138 4.89 2.39 -8.63
C LYS A 138 4.28 1.60 -7.48
N ILE A 139 3.24 2.12 -6.82
CA ILE A 139 2.56 1.39 -5.75
C ILE A 139 1.79 0.19 -6.30
N GLU A 140 1.22 0.27 -7.50
CA GLU A 140 0.57 -0.88 -8.15
C GLU A 140 1.56 -2.03 -8.37
N ASN A 141 2.75 -1.74 -8.91
CA ASN A 141 3.79 -2.75 -9.13
C ASN A 141 4.31 -3.33 -7.81
N THR A 142 4.47 -2.48 -6.78
CA THR A 142 4.87 -2.92 -5.43
C THR A 142 3.86 -3.89 -4.83
N VAL A 143 2.56 -3.57 -4.94
CA VAL A 143 1.47 -4.42 -4.45
C VAL A 143 1.38 -5.71 -5.25
N LEU A 144 1.56 -5.69 -6.57
CA LEU A 144 1.62 -6.88 -7.41
C LEU A 144 2.73 -7.83 -6.95
N ILE A 145 3.96 -7.33 -6.74
CA ILE A 145 5.09 -8.13 -6.24
C ILE A 145 4.77 -8.74 -4.86
N HIS A 146 4.15 -7.97 -3.97
CA HIS A 146 3.72 -8.48 -2.67
C HIS A 146 2.62 -9.55 -2.77
N LEU A 147 1.68 -9.39 -3.71
CA LEU A 147 0.64 -10.38 -3.96
C LEU A 147 1.23 -11.70 -4.45
N ILE A 148 2.13 -11.65 -5.44
CA ILE A 148 2.89 -12.81 -5.94
C ILE A 148 3.61 -13.50 -4.78
N LYS A 149 4.30 -12.73 -3.91
CA LYS A 149 4.97 -13.28 -2.73
C LYS A 149 4.02 -14.01 -1.79
N VAL A 150 2.81 -13.49 -1.54
CA VAL A 150 1.81 -14.16 -0.70
C VAL A 150 1.37 -15.47 -1.37
N TYR A 151 1.06 -15.45 -2.66
CA TYR A 151 0.63 -16.66 -3.38
C TYR A 151 1.73 -17.73 -3.38
N SER A 152 2.98 -17.35 -3.64
CA SER A 152 4.16 -18.20 -3.52
C SER A 152 4.32 -18.83 -2.13
N LYS A 153 4.05 -18.07 -1.06
CA LYS A 153 4.18 -18.54 0.33
C LYS A 153 3.12 -19.60 0.69
N TYR A 154 1.89 -19.45 0.20
CA TYR A 154 0.79 -20.36 0.57
C TYR A 154 0.83 -21.70 -0.17
N GLY A 155 1.47 -21.77 -1.34
CA GLY A 155 1.64 -23.03 -2.05
C GLY A 155 0.34 -23.60 -2.64
N GLY A 156 0.40 -24.85 -3.10
CA GLY A 156 -0.77 -25.59 -3.60
C GLY A 156 -1.48 -24.90 -4.76
N GLU A 157 -2.80 -24.80 -4.70
CA GLU A 157 -3.62 -24.13 -5.72
C GLU A 157 -3.24 -22.65 -5.95
N TRP A 158 -2.62 -22.01 -4.95
CA TRP A 158 -2.21 -20.61 -5.05
C TRP A 158 -0.98 -20.45 -5.95
N LEU A 159 -0.17 -21.49 -6.12
CA LEU A 159 0.91 -21.46 -7.12
C LEU A 159 0.34 -21.48 -8.54
N VAL A 160 -0.77 -22.20 -8.75
CA VAL A 160 -1.48 -22.23 -10.04
C VAL A 160 -2.04 -20.86 -10.36
N LYS A 161 -2.84 -20.29 -9.44
CA LYS A 161 -3.45 -18.96 -9.60
C LYS A 161 -2.41 -17.83 -9.65
N GLY A 162 -1.28 -18.02 -8.97
CA GLY A 162 -0.20 -17.03 -8.91
C GLY A 162 0.47 -16.76 -10.26
N LEU A 163 0.36 -17.69 -11.22
CA LEU A 163 0.98 -17.54 -12.54
C LEU A 163 0.43 -16.34 -13.31
N ASP A 164 -0.87 -16.05 -13.19
CA ASP A 164 -1.47 -14.93 -13.91
C ASP A 164 -0.93 -13.59 -13.42
N PHE A 165 -0.64 -13.45 -12.12
CA PHE A 165 0.03 -12.26 -11.59
C PHE A 165 1.47 -12.13 -12.09
N VAL A 166 2.18 -13.25 -12.24
CA VAL A 166 3.54 -13.24 -12.84
C VAL A 166 3.46 -12.79 -14.30
N LYS A 167 2.51 -13.29 -15.09
CA LYS A 167 2.31 -12.85 -16.48
C LYS A 167 2.04 -11.34 -16.58
N ILE A 168 1.15 -10.81 -15.75
CA ILE A 168 0.88 -9.36 -15.67
C ILE A 168 2.17 -8.59 -15.36
N GLY A 169 3.01 -9.10 -14.45
CA GLY A 169 4.29 -8.46 -14.13
C GLY A 169 5.27 -8.44 -15.31
N VAL A 170 5.32 -9.52 -16.11
CA VAL A 170 6.11 -9.59 -17.34
C VAL A 170 5.58 -8.58 -18.38
N GLU A 171 4.27 -8.51 -18.59
CA GLU A 171 3.62 -7.54 -19.49
C GLU A 171 3.93 -6.09 -19.09
N ARG A 172 4.05 -5.83 -17.78
CA ARG A 172 4.46 -4.53 -17.21
C ARG A 172 5.97 -4.28 -17.26
N GLY A 173 6.75 -5.22 -17.78
CA GLY A 173 8.21 -5.12 -17.91
C GLY A 173 8.98 -5.33 -16.60
N LEU A 174 8.37 -5.88 -15.56
CA LEU A 174 9.01 -6.04 -14.24
C LEU A 174 10.12 -7.10 -14.21
N ALA A 175 10.16 -8.01 -15.20
CA ALA A 175 11.24 -8.97 -15.38
C ALA A 175 12.42 -8.42 -16.20
N GLN A 176 12.33 -7.21 -16.76
CA GLN A 176 13.42 -6.61 -17.51
C GLN A 176 14.42 -5.97 -16.54
N THR A 177 15.56 -6.62 -16.31
CA THR A 177 16.67 -5.99 -15.57
C THR A 177 17.43 -5.05 -16.52
N PRO A 178 17.58 -3.74 -16.23
CA PRO A 178 18.35 -2.85 -17.09
C PRO A 178 19.83 -3.28 -17.12
N LYS A 179 20.38 -3.47 -18.32
CA LYS A 179 21.79 -3.90 -18.51
C LYS A 179 22.83 -2.84 -18.13
N ILE A 180 22.44 -1.59 -17.88
CA ILE A 180 23.37 -0.48 -17.63
C ILE A 180 22.80 0.46 -16.57
N SER A 181 23.66 0.78 -15.59
CA SER A 181 23.48 1.64 -14.42
C SER A 181 22.68 2.93 -14.64
N LYS A 182 21.54 3.07 -13.94
CA LYS A 182 21.14 4.34 -13.29
C LYS A 182 20.41 4.03 -11.98
N PRO A 183 20.67 4.81 -10.91
CA PRO A 183 20.03 4.58 -9.63
C PRO A 183 18.59 5.08 -9.71
N MET A 184 17.61 4.36 -9.13
CA MET A 184 16.58 4.96 -8.27
C MET A 184 15.38 4.03 -7.95
N TYR A 185 15.22 3.79 -6.64
CA TYR A 185 13.97 3.52 -5.88
C TYR A 185 13.50 2.06 -5.60
N HIS A 186 14.10 1.49 -4.55
CA HIS A 186 13.47 0.86 -3.36
C HIS A 186 12.64 -0.44 -3.45
N LEU A 187 12.78 -1.23 -4.49
CA LEU A 187 12.76 -2.70 -4.35
C LEU A 187 14.12 -3.19 -4.86
N PRO A 188 14.74 -4.25 -4.30
CA PRO A 188 15.94 -4.79 -4.92
C PRO A 188 15.59 -5.11 -6.38
N ASP A 189 16.50 -4.81 -7.32
CA ASP A 189 16.23 -4.82 -8.76
C ASP A 189 15.68 -6.17 -9.27
N ASP A 190 15.83 -7.22 -8.47
CA ASP A 190 15.39 -8.61 -8.68
C ASP A 190 14.12 -9.00 -7.89
N ALA A 191 13.46 -8.10 -7.15
CA ALA A 191 12.38 -8.46 -6.23
C ALA A 191 11.22 -9.18 -6.92
N PHE A 192 10.87 -8.74 -8.13
CA PHE A 192 9.85 -9.40 -8.96
C PHE A 192 10.30 -10.80 -9.37
N GLU A 193 11.54 -10.93 -9.85
CA GLU A 193 12.10 -12.21 -10.28
C GLU A 193 12.13 -13.21 -9.10
N VAL A 194 12.73 -12.80 -7.98
CA VAL A 194 12.89 -13.62 -6.78
C VAL A 194 11.55 -14.11 -6.23
N THR A 195 10.55 -13.23 -6.17
CA THR A 195 9.23 -13.59 -5.64
C THR A 195 8.43 -14.52 -6.58
N SER A 196 8.75 -14.48 -7.87
CA SER A 196 8.10 -15.30 -8.91
C SER A 196 8.69 -16.72 -9.02
N ILE A 197 9.94 -16.94 -8.58
CA ILE A 197 10.63 -18.25 -8.69
C ILE A 197 9.79 -19.45 -8.22
N PRO A 198 9.12 -19.43 -7.04
CA PRO A 198 8.36 -20.59 -6.57
C PRO A 198 7.20 -20.96 -7.50
N ILE A 199 6.47 -19.96 -8.01
CA ILE A 199 5.38 -20.13 -8.97
C ILE A 199 5.95 -20.66 -10.29
N LEU A 200 6.99 -20.02 -10.80
CA LEU A 200 7.63 -20.40 -12.06
C LEU A 200 8.15 -21.84 -12.05
N ARG A 201 8.82 -22.25 -10.97
CA ARG A 201 9.27 -23.65 -10.78
C ARG A 201 8.12 -24.64 -10.75
N HIS A 202 7.00 -24.30 -10.09
CA HIS A 202 5.81 -25.15 -10.05
C HIS A 202 5.25 -25.42 -11.46
N HIS A 203 5.29 -24.41 -12.33
CA HIS A 203 4.84 -24.51 -13.73
C HIS A 203 5.90 -24.97 -14.72
N GLN A 204 7.12 -25.29 -14.26
CA GLN A 204 8.27 -25.59 -15.14
C GLN A 204 8.57 -24.47 -16.14
N LEU A 205 8.38 -23.22 -15.72
CA LEU A 205 8.65 -21.99 -16.48
C LEU A 205 9.80 -21.18 -15.90
N LYS A 206 10.50 -20.42 -16.72
CA LYS A 206 11.53 -19.43 -16.35
C LYS A 206 11.29 -18.14 -17.12
N PHE A 207 11.89 -17.04 -16.69
CA PHE A 207 11.93 -15.83 -17.51
C PHE A 207 12.85 -16.06 -18.72
N SER A 208 12.47 -15.47 -19.86
CA SER A 208 13.35 -15.37 -21.02
C SER A 208 14.59 -14.53 -20.68
N ARG A 209 15.67 -14.68 -21.46
CA ARG A 209 16.93 -13.95 -21.22
C ARG A 209 16.77 -12.42 -21.20
N ASN A 210 15.77 -11.89 -21.90
CA ASN A 210 15.45 -10.47 -21.95
C ASN A 210 14.30 -10.05 -21.00
N GLY A 211 13.73 -10.98 -20.22
CA GLY A 211 12.65 -10.70 -19.29
C GLY A 211 11.31 -10.31 -19.95
N LEU A 212 11.17 -10.48 -21.26
CA LEU A 212 9.96 -10.11 -22.02
C LEU A 212 8.91 -11.22 -22.10
N SER A 213 9.27 -12.46 -21.75
CA SER A 213 8.39 -13.61 -21.87
C SER A 213 8.73 -14.70 -20.86
N LEU A 214 7.88 -15.71 -20.79
CA LEU A 214 8.12 -16.94 -20.03
C LEU A 214 8.47 -18.07 -20.99
N GLU A 215 9.51 -18.83 -20.66
CA GLU A 215 9.99 -19.97 -21.42
C GLU A 215 9.91 -21.25 -20.57
N SER A 216 9.79 -22.41 -21.20
CA SER A 216 9.95 -23.68 -20.49
C SER A 216 11.40 -23.84 -19.99
N TRP A 217 11.61 -24.57 -18.89
CA TRP A 217 12.97 -24.88 -18.41
C TRP A 217 13.80 -25.73 -19.40
N GLY A 218 13.18 -26.23 -20.48
CA GLY A 218 13.78 -27.21 -21.37
C GLY A 218 13.76 -28.61 -20.74
N PRO A 219 14.03 -29.66 -21.54
CA PRO A 219 14.18 -31.01 -21.00
C PRO A 219 15.34 -31.02 -20.00
N ARG A 220 15.09 -31.50 -18.78
CA ARG A 220 16.18 -31.88 -17.88
C ARG A 220 16.88 -33.06 -18.53
N THR A 221 17.99 -32.82 -19.21
CA THR A 221 18.94 -33.88 -19.54
C THR A 221 19.46 -34.42 -18.21
N LEU A 222 18.90 -35.56 -17.78
CA LEU A 222 19.44 -36.39 -16.71
C LEU A 222 20.70 -37.11 -17.23
#